data_AF-A0A4P2VTB3-F1
#
_entry.id   AF-A0A4P2VTB3-F1
#
_cell.length_a   1.000
_cell.length_b   1.000
_cell.length_c   1.000
_cell.angle_alpha   90.00
_cell.angle_beta   90.00
_cell.angle_gamma   90.00
#
_symmetry.space_group_name_H-M   'P 1'
#
loop_
_entity.id
_entity.type
_entity.pdbx_description
1 polymer ?
#
loop_
_entity_poly.entity_id
_entity_poly.type
_entity_poly.pdbx_seq_one_letter_code
_entity_poly.pdbx_strand_id
1 'polypeptide(L)'
;MDKKKLEDNMRHELNKILLLCETELKNEDYIVKERFSRSDNEVLKYYFYFSLITRELMAKNIGVSCERQLRRYFEAPLSVLNNFDLCNKIASYLKISYIDFISRIVDDKKSELNYQSSLLEAIKQYDEKFSIAARRKLTKLILVILENKIDIDCFYESSIFMISKKQYKIESINRLKMFIGKYVS
;
A
#
# COMPACT_ATOMS: atom_id res chain seq x y z
N MET A 1 7.24 6.07 12.87
CA MET A 1 7.81 5.19 11.83
C MET A 1 8.60 6.02 10.82
N ASP A 2 9.72 5.51 10.29
CA ASP A 2 10.59 6.24 9.36
C ASP A 2 9.99 6.26 7.94
N LYS A 3 9.80 7.47 7.36
CA LYS A 3 9.30 7.66 5.99
C LYS A 3 10.14 6.87 4.98
N LYS A 4 11.46 6.84 5.15
CA LYS A 4 12.37 6.11 4.25
C LYS A 4 12.04 4.62 4.22
N LYS A 5 11.71 4.05 5.38
CA LYS A 5 11.38 2.64 5.52
C LYS A 5 10.07 2.26 4.83
N LEU A 6 9.06 3.12 4.91
CA LEU A 6 7.81 2.95 4.16
C LEU A 6 8.03 3.00 2.65
N GLU A 7 8.86 3.94 2.19
CA GLU A 7 9.26 4.01 0.79
C GLU A 7 9.98 2.74 0.34
N ASP A 8 10.87 2.20 1.16
CA ASP A 8 11.59 0.95 0.88
C ASP A 8 10.66 -0.27 0.87
N ASN A 9 9.71 -0.37 1.81
CA ASN A 9 8.70 -1.43 1.82
C ASN A 9 7.83 -1.39 0.55
N MET A 10 7.41 -0.20 0.13
CA MET A 10 6.61 -0.03 -1.08
C MET A 10 7.42 -0.35 -2.34
N ARG A 11 8.69 0.08 -2.43
CA ARG A 11 9.59 -0.34 -3.52
C ARG A 11 9.78 -1.86 -3.52
N HIS A 12 9.90 -2.49 -2.35
CA HIS A 12 10.04 -3.94 -2.23
C HIS A 12 8.85 -4.69 -2.82
N GLU A 13 7.62 -4.28 -2.51
CA GLU A 13 6.44 -4.90 -3.12
C GLU A 13 6.36 -4.65 -4.64
N LEU A 14 6.73 -3.46 -5.12
CA LEU A 14 6.81 -3.19 -6.57
C LEU A 14 7.90 -4.03 -7.26
N ASN A 15 9.05 -4.21 -6.61
CA ASN A 15 10.16 -5.03 -7.11
C ASN A 15 9.78 -6.51 -7.21
N LYS A 16 8.98 -7.04 -6.27
CA LYS A 16 8.43 -8.39 -6.37
C LYS A 16 7.61 -8.57 -7.64
N ILE A 17 6.81 -7.57 -8.01
CA ILE A 17 6.01 -7.61 -9.23
C ILE A 17 6.90 -7.67 -10.48
N LEU A 18 7.96 -6.83 -10.55
CA LEU A 18 8.92 -6.90 -11.65
C LEU A 18 9.56 -8.29 -11.78
N LEU A 19 9.93 -8.89 -10.65
CA LEU A 19 10.49 -10.23 -10.63
C LEU A 19 9.49 -11.28 -11.15
N LEU A 20 8.22 -11.17 -10.79
CA LEU A 20 7.16 -12.05 -11.29
C LEU A 20 6.97 -11.89 -12.81
N CYS A 21 6.90 -10.65 -13.31
CA CYS A 21 6.81 -10.38 -14.75
C CYS A 21 8.03 -10.94 -15.52
N GLU A 22 9.24 -10.83 -14.95
CA GLU A 22 10.45 -11.41 -15.55
C GLU A 22 10.37 -12.93 -15.63
N THR A 23 9.84 -13.58 -14.58
CA THR A 23 9.65 -15.04 -14.60
C THR A 23 8.56 -15.47 -15.57
N GLU A 24 7.49 -14.68 -15.74
CA GLU A 24 6.45 -14.92 -16.75
C GLU A 24 7.05 -14.90 -18.16
N LEU A 25 7.85 -13.88 -18.49
CA LEU A 25 8.52 -13.77 -19.80
C LEU A 25 9.52 -14.88 -20.08
N LYS A 26 10.26 -15.32 -19.06
CA LYS A 26 11.22 -16.44 -19.19
C LYS A 26 10.55 -17.78 -19.46
N ASN A 27 9.34 -17.98 -18.94
CA ASN A 27 8.56 -19.19 -19.19
C ASN A 27 7.93 -19.21 -20.60
N GLU A 28 7.87 -18.06 -21.28
CA GLU A 28 7.33 -17.89 -22.63
C GLU A 28 8.41 -17.91 -23.73
N ASP A 29 9.61 -18.44 -23.47
CA ASP A 29 10.76 -18.50 -24.40
C ASP A 29 11.20 -17.14 -24.99
N TYR A 30 10.83 -16.02 -24.36
CA TYR A 30 11.39 -14.70 -24.68
C TYR A 30 12.81 -14.59 -24.12
N ILE A 31 13.80 -15.14 -24.84
CA ILE A 31 15.22 -14.92 -24.58
C ILE A 31 15.57 -13.48 -24.97
N VAL A 32 15.25 -12.52 -24.08
CA VAL A 32 15.64 -11.12 -24.25
C VAL A 32 16.98 -10.90 -23.58
N LYS A 33 18.05 -11.00 -24.38
CA LYS A 33 19.37 -10.49 -24.02
C LYS A 33 19.38 -8.96 -24.20
N GLU A 34 18.74 -8.22 -23.30
CA GLU A 34 18.91 -6.76 -23.26
C GLU A 34 19.88 -6.31 -22.17
N ARG A 35 20.74 -5.37 -22.56
CA ARG A 35 21.85 -4.85 -21.77
C ARG A 35 21.33 -4.05 -20.58
N PHE A 36 21.80 -4.41 -19.40
CA PHE A 36 21.64 -3.67 -18.16
C PHE A 36 22.04 -2.20 -18.35
N SER A 37 21.08 -1.28 -18.32
CA SER A 37 21.41 0.14 -18.24
C SER A 37 21.86 0.45 -16.82
N ARG A 38 23.14 0.79 -16.63
CA ARG A 38 23.63 1.33 -15.35
C ARG A 38 22.91 2.66 -15.12
N SER A 39 22.09 2.71 -14.07
CA SER A 39 21.50 3.96 -13.60
C SER A 39 22.40 4.58 -12.54
N ASP A 40 22.67 5.87 -12.67
CA ASP A 40 23.36 6.67 -11.65
C ASP A 40 22.46 6.96 -10.44
N ASN A 41 21.16 6.70 -10.55
CA ASN A 41 20.20 6.85 -9.46
C ASN A 41 20.10 5.54 -8.66
N GLU A 42 20.68 5.51 -7.45
CA GLU A 42 20.65 4.33 -6.57
C GLU A 42 19.24 3.80 -6.31
N VAL A 43 18.23 4.68 -6.25
CA VAL A 43 16.83 4.30 -6.03
C VAL A 43 16.26 3.47 -7.18
N LEU A 44 16.68 3.76 -8.41
CA LEU A 44 16.19 3.08 -9.62
C LEU A 44 17.12 1.97 -10.10
N LYS A 45 18.24 1.73 -9.43
CA LYS A 45 19.23 0.74 -9.83
C LYS A 45 18.61 -0.65 -10.05
N TYR A 46 17.73 -1.09 -9.15
CA TYR A 46 17.02 -2.36 -9.28
C TYR A 46 15.94 -2.32 -10.36
N TYR A 47 15.22 -1.21 -10.50
CA TYR A 47 14.23 -1.02 -11.56
C TYR A 47 14.83 -1.18 -12.96
N PHE A 48 16.00 -0.59 -13.20
CA PHE A 48 16.73 -0.65 -14.47
C PHE A 48 17.53 -1.95 -14.68
N TYR A 49 17.56 -2.84 -13.68
CA TYR A 49 18.08 -4.20 -13.88
C TYR A 49 17.18 -5.03 -14.80
N PHE A 50 15.87 -4.74 -14.82
CA PHE A 50 14.91 -5.42 -15.69
C PHE A 50 14.85 -4.80 -17.09
N SER A 51 14.58 -5.66 -18.08
CA SER A 51 14.42 -5.24 -19.47
C SER A 51 13.28 -4.21 -19.62
N LEU A 52 13.25 -3.48 -20.73
CA LEU A 52 12.13 -2.58 -21.01
C LEU A 52 10.81 -3.37 -21.11
N ILE A 53 10.85 -4.53 -21.77
CA ILE A 53 9.70 -5.41 -21.97
C ILE A 53 9.11 -5.85 -20.62
N THR A 54 9.94 -6.21 -19.64
CA THR A 54 9.49 -6.58 -18.29
C THR A 54 8.79 -5.43 -17.59
N ARG A 55 9.33 -4.21 -17.72
CA ARG A 55 8.74 -3.00 -17.12
C ARG A 55 7.41 -2.62 -17.78
N GLU A 56 7.32 -2.77 -19.10
CA GLU A 56 6.08 -2.56 -19.85
C GLU A 56 5.02 -3.61 -19.52
N LEU A 57 5.41 -4.88 -19.36
CA LEU A 57 4.52 -5.95 -18.92
C LEU A 57 3.96 -5.67 -17.52
N MET A 58 4.82 -5.27 -16.57
CA MET A 58 4.36 -4.84 -15.26
C MET A 58 3.34 -3.71 -15.39
N ALA A 59 3.67 -2.64 -16.11
CA ALA A 59 2.78 -1.49 -16.27
C ALA A 59 1.39 -1.92 -16.80
N LYS A 60 1.36 -2.81 -17.79
CA LYS A 60 0.12 -3.41 -18.31
C LYS A 60 -0.63 -4.22 -17.23
N ASN A 61 0.05 -5.11 -16.53
CA ASN A 61 -0.55 -6.02 -15.54
C ASN A 61 -1.17 -5.27 -14.35
N ILE A 62 -0.51 -4.23 -13.84
CA ILE A 62 -1.06 -3.39 -12.76
C ILE A 62 -1.90 -2.22 -13.28
N GLY A 63 -2.13 -2.15 -14.60
CA GLY A 63 -3.02 -1.19 -15.24
C GLY A 63 -2.58 0.27 -15.11
N VAL A 64 -1.27 0.51 -15.24
CA VAL A 64 -0.62 1.81 -15.35
C VAL A 64 -0.48 2.16 -16.85
N SER A 65 -0.67 3.44 -17.19
CA SER A 65 -0.80 3.86 -18.60
C SER A 65 0.45 3.63 -19.45
N CYS A 66 1.63 3.72 -18.85
CA CYS A 66 2.92 3.58 -19.52
C CYS A 66 4.05 3.32 -18.53
N GLU A 67 5.18 2.82 -19.04
CA GLU A 67 6.41 2.60 -18.27
C GLU A 67 6.89 3.89 -17.57
N ARG A 68 6.76 5.05 -18.23
CA ARG A 68 7.17 6.33 -17.64
C ARG A 68 6.40 6.66 -16.36
N GLN A 69 5.11 6.33 -16.29
CA GLN A 69 4.31 6.50 -15.09
C GLN A 69 4.72 5.48 -14.01
N LEU A 70 5.02 4.25 -14.41
CA LEU A 70 5.54 3.22 -13.52
C LEU A 70 6.85 3.67 -12.85
N ARG A 71 7.79 4.20 -13.64
CA ARG A 71 9.05 4.76 -13.13
C ARG A 71 8.83 5.85 -12.07
N ARG A 72 7.87 6.75 -12.28
CA ARG A 72 7.53 7.79 -11.28
C ARG A 72 7.07 7.19 -9.95
N TYR A 73 6.40 6.03 -9.98
CA TYR A 73 6.07 5.31 -8.76
C TYR A 73 7.30 4.72 -8.08
N PHE A 74 8.35 4.31 -8.79
CA PHE A 74 9.60 3.91 -8.12
C PHE A 74 10.38 5.10 -7.53
N GLU A 75 10.34 6.25 -8.19
CA GLU A 75 10.93 7.51 -7.70
C GLU A 75 10.21 8.03 -6.45
N ALA A 76 8.87 7.96 -6.43
CA ALA A 76 8.02 8.40 -5.32
C ALA A 76 7.00 7.29 -4.92
N PRO A 77 7.43 6.23 -4.23
CA PRO A 77 6.62 5.02 -4.04
C PRO A 77 5.35 5.21 -3.21
N LEU A 78 5.37 6.10 -2.22
CA LEU A 78 4.16 6.39 -1.43
C LEU A 78 3.06 7.06 -2.26
N SER A 79 3.37 7.64 -3.42
CA SER A 79 2.34 8.21 -4.30
C SER A 79 1.39 7.15 -4.87
N VAL A 80 1.78 5.86 -4.86
CA VAL A 80 0.90 4.75 -5.25
C VAL A 80 -0.30 4.65 -4.31
N LEU A 81 -0.10 4.89 -3.01
CA LEU A 81 -1.14 4.82 -1.99
C LEU A 81 -2.22 5.90 -2.19
N ASN A 82 -1.96 6.95 -2.97
CA ASN A 82 -2.99 7.93 -3.33
C ASN A 82 -4.04 7.37 -4.32
N ASN A 83 -3.75 6.23 -4.95
CA ASN A 83 -4.61 5.59 -5.93
C ASN A 83 -5.07 4.21 -5.42
N PHE A 84 -6.29 4.17 -4.88
CA PHE A 84 -6.91 2.95 -4.38
C PHE A 84 -7.04 1.87 -5.46
N ASP A 85 -7.42 2.23 -6.68
CA ASP A 85 -7.63 1.26 -7.76
C ASP A 85 -6.30 0.61 -8.15
N LEU A 86 -5.21 1.39 -8.17
CA LEU A 86 -3.86 0.88 -8.36
C LEU A 86 -3.41 -0.03 -7.21
N CYS A 87 -3.68 0.36 -5.96
CA CYS A 87 -3.38 -0.49 -4.80
C CYS A 87 -4.10 -1.85 -4.88
N ASN A 88 -5.38 -1.86 -5.29
CA ASN A 88 -6.11 -3.12 -5.49
C ASN A 88 -5.53 -3.96 -6.62
N LYS A 89 -5.13 -3.34 -7.73
CA LYS A 89 -4.50 -4.06 -8.85
C LYS A 89 -3.17 -4.69 -8.42
N ILE A 90 -2.36 -3.96 -7.66
CA ILE A 90 -1.12 -4.46 -7.08
C ILE A 90 -1.39 -5.62 -6.12
N ALA A 91 -2.32 -5.46 -5.18
CA ALA A 91 -2.70 -6.51 -4.23
C ALA A 91 -3.22 -7.77 -4.94
N SER A 92 -4.09 -7.60 -5.93
CA SER A 92 -4.63 -8.67 -6.77
C SER A 92 -3.53 -9.41 -7.53
N TYR A 93 -2.60 -8.68 -8.15
CA TYR A 93 -1.46 -9.28 -8.86
C TYR A 93 -0.55 -10.07 -7.90
N LEU A 94 -0.34 -9.56 -6.68
CA LEU A 94 0.37 -10.26 -5.61
C LEU A 94 -0.44 -11.37 -4.94
N LYS A 95 -1.68 -11.61 -5.36
CA LYS A 95 -2.62 -12.61 -4.80
C LYS A 95 -2.86 -12.44 -3.30
N ILE A 96 -2.98 -11.19 -2.85
CA ILE A 96 -3.28 -10.83 -1.46
C ILE A 96 -4.45 -9.85 -1.37
N SER A 97 -5.04 -9.72 -0.18
CA SER A 97 -6.06 -8.69 0.04
C SER A 97 -5.46 -7.29 0.03
N TYR A 98 -6.30 -6.28 -0.23
CA TYR A 98 -5.91 -4.87 -0.12
C TYR A 98 -5.36 -4.54 1.27
N ILE A 99 -5.97 -5.10 2.32
CA ILE A 99 -5.53 -4.87 3.70
C ILE A 99 -4.18 -5.52 3.97
N ASP A 100 -3.95 -6.76 3.52
CA ASP A 100 -2.64 -7.39 3.68
C ASP A 100 -1.56 -6.63 2.90
N PHE A 101 -1.91 -6.04 1.74
CA PHE A 101 -1.00 -5.18 1.00
C PHE A 101 -0.63 -3.92 1.80
N ILE A 102 -1.62 -3.17 2.31
CA ILE A 102 -1.35 -2.00 3.16
C ILE A 102 -0.55 -2.39 4.41
N SER A 103 -0.90 -3.52 5.02
CA SER A 103 -0.18 -4.06 6.18
C SER A 103 1.28 -4.27 5.84
N ARG A 104 1.63 -4.95 4.73
CA ARG A 104 3.04 -5.12 4.31
C ARG A 104 3.82 -3.81 4.10
N ILE A 105 3.14 -2.74 3.71
CA ILE A 105 3.79 -1.42 3.56
C ILE A 105 4.04 -0.79 4.92
N VAL A 106 3.04 -0.84 5.79
CA VAL A 106 3.04 -0.24 7.13
C VAL A 106 3.87 -1.07 8.11
N ASP A 107 3.94 -2.38 7.95
CA ASP A 107 4.08 -3.24 9.12
C ASP A 107 5.45 -3.31 9.74
N ASP A 108 6.55 -2.87 9.15
CA ASP A 108 7.87 -3.29 9.67
C ASP A 108 8.01 -4.82 9.72
N LYS A 109 9.17 -5.34 9.35
CA LYS A 109 9.51 -6.66 9.88
C LYS A 109 9.68 -6.51 11.39
N LYS A 110 8.64 -6.73 12.19
CA LYS A 110 8.80 -7.31 13.52
C LYS A 110 8.87 -8.82 13.33
N SER A 111 10.05 -9.25 12.89
CA SER A 111 10.58 -10.52 13.39
C SER A 111 10.47 -10.52 14.93
N GLU A 112 9.79 -11.54 15.45
CA GLU A 112 9.94 -12.13 16.80
C GLU A 112 8.95 -11.87 17.94
N LEU A 113 7.96 -10.97 17.84
CA LEU A 113 6.87 -10.95 18.84
C LEU A 113 5.54 -10.61 18.16
N ASN A 114 4.49 -11.34 18.53
CA ASN A 114 3.08 -11.25 18.09
C ASN A 114 2.48 -9.84 18.23
N TYR A 115 3.03 -8.82 17.57
CA TYR A 115 2.46 -7.48 17.54
C TYR A 115 1.48 -7.42 16.38
N GLN A 116 0.19 -7.53 16.71
CA GLN A 116 -0.91 -7.31 15.77
C GLN A 116 -1.40 -5.87 15.96
N SER A 117 -1.31 -5.04 14.91
CA SER A 117 -1.85 -3.67 14.96
C SER A 117 -3.36 -3.72 15.17
N SER A 118 -3.84 -3.14 16.27
CA SER A 118 -5.26 -3.10 16.60
C SER A 118 -6.08 -2.33 15.56
N LEU A 119 -5.48 -1.30 14.94
CA LEU A 119 -6.13 -0.63 13.82
C LEU A 119 -6.28 -1.55 12.61
N LEU A 120 -5.19 -2.22 12.20
CA LEU A 120 -5.22 -3.10 11.02
C LEU A 120 -6.18 -4.29 11.23
N GLU A 121 -6.22 -4.84 12.45
CA GLU A 121 -7.21 -5.86 12.82
C GLU A 121 -8.64 -5.36 12.72
N ALA A 122 -8.91 -4.16 13.26
CA ALA A 122 -10.23 -3.55 13.15
C ALA A 122 -10.59 -3.32 11.67
N ILE A 123 -9.66 -2.80 10.86
CA ILE A 123 -9.90 -2.60 9.43
C ILE A 123 -10.20 -3.94 8.74
N LYS A 124 -9.45 -5.00 9.04
CA LYS A 124 -9.63 -6.34 8.46
C LYS A 124 -11.00 -6.92 8.79
N GLN A 125 -11.47 -6.78 10.03
CA GLN A 125 -12.80 -7.25 10.46
C GLN A 125 -13.95 -6.59 9.69
N TYR A 126 -13.74 -5.34 9.23
CA TYR A 126 -14.77 -4.56 8.54
C TYR A 126 -14.50 -4.38 7.05
N ASP A 127 -13.46 -4.99 6.48
CA ASP A 127 -13.00 -4.68 5.13
C ASP A 127 -14.09 -4.93 4.09
N GLU A 128 -14.80 -6.06 4.17
CA GLU A 128 -15.90 -6.40 3.26
C GLU A 128 -17.11 -5.46 3.38
N LYS A 129 -17.23 -4.74 4.50
CA LYS A 129 -18.33 -3.78 4.73
C LYS A 129 -18.00 -2.38 4.21
N PHE A 130 -16.74 -2.10 3.86
CA PHE A 130 -16.37 -0.79 3.36
C PHE A 130 -16.75 -0.59 1.89
N SER A 131 -17.39 0.53 1.60
CA SER A 131 -17.52 1.00 0.22
C SER A 131 -16.16 1.42 -0.35
N ILE A 132 -16.03 1.41 -1.68
CA ILE A 132 -14.83 1.92 -2.38
C ILE A 132 -14.47 3.34 -1.93
N ALA A 133 -15.47 4.21 -1.75
CA ALA A 133 -15.26 5.57 -1.28
C ALA A 133 -14.74 5.63 0.16
N ALA A 134 -15.19 4.73 1.03
CA ALA A 134 -14.68 4.62 2.40
C ALA A 134 -13.23 4.12 2.42
N ARG A 135 -12.89 3.09 1.64
CA ARG A 135 -11.51 2.58 1.51
C ARG A 135 -10.56 3.67 1.00
N ARG A 136 -10.94 4.45 -0.01
CA ARG A 136 -10.17 5.61 -0.49
C ARG A 136 -9.89 6.64 0.60
N LYS A 137 -10.88 6.95 1.45
CA LYS A 137 -10.69 7.89 2.57
C LYS A 137 -9.77 7.30 3.64
N LEU A 138 -9.89 6.01 3.92
CA LEU A 138 -9.03 5.29 4.85
C LEU A 138 -7.56 5.32 4.37
N THR A 139 -7.29 5.04 3.09
CA THR A 139 -5.92 5.10 2.55
C THR A 139 -5.31 6.48 2.72
N LYS A 140 -6.08 7.53 2.42
CA LYS A 140 -5.64 8.92 2.61
C LYS A 140 -5.37 9.25 4.06
N LEU A 141 -6.22 8.79 4.99
CA LEU A 141 -6.02 9.01 6.41
C LEU A 141 -4.74 8.31 6.89
N ILE A 142 -4.53 7.05 6.51
CA ILE A 142 -3.31 6.30 6.82
C ILE A 142 -2.09 7.07 6.31
N LEU A 143 -2.09 7.51 5.05
CA LEU A 143 -1.02 8.33 4.49
C LEU A 143 -0.73 9.58 5.32
N VAL A 144 -1.76 10.35 5.69
CA VAL A 144 -1.61 11.57 6.50
C VAL A 144 -0.98 11.25 7.86
N ILE A 145 -1.43 10.19 8.53
CA ILE A 145 -0.87 9.74 9.81
C ILE A 145 0.62 9.40 9.63
N LEU A 146 0.95 8.64 8.58
CA LEU A 146 2.32 8.22 8.26
C LEU A 146 3.24 9.40 7.93
N GLU A 147 2.77 10.36 7.11
CA GLU A 147 3.52 11.57 6.74
C GLU A 147 3.85 12.45 7.96
N ASN A 148 2.97 12.47 8.96
CA ASN A 148 3.16 13.22 10.20
C ASN A 148 3.93 12.42 11.27
N LYS A 149 4.47 11.24 10.94
CA LYS A 149 5.21 10.34 11.84
C LYS A 149 4.42 9.94 13.10
N ILE A 150 3.08 9.96 13.02
CA ILE A 150 2.21 9.56 14.11
C ILE A 150 2.17 8.03 14.13
N ASP A 151 2.27 7.44 15.33
CA ASP A 151 2.08 6.00 15.49
C ASP A 151 0.61 5.63 15.24
N ILE A 152 0.39 4.65 14.36
CA ILE A 152 -0.93 4.38 13.80
C ILE A 152 -1.88 3.74 14.82
N ASP A 153 -1.34 2.89 15.71
CA ASP A 153 -2.10 2.26 16.78
C ASP A 153 -2.37 3.27 17.89
N CYS A 154 -1.37 4.08 18.26
CA CYS A 154 -1.57 5.19 19.20
C CYS A 154 -2.64 6.17 18.72
N PHE A 155 -2.65 6.50 17.41
CA PHE A 155 -3.70 7.32 16.80
C PHE A 155 -5.07 6.67 16.94
N TYR A 156 -5.17 5.37 16.63
CA TYR A 156 -6.42 4.63 16.72
C TYR A 156 -6.93 4.57 18.16
N GLU A 157 -6.11 4.13 19.11
CA GLU A 157 -6.44 4.05 20.52
C GLU A 157 -6.84 5.40 21.10
N SER A 158 -6.07 6.46 20.80
CA SER A 158 -6.38 7.82 21.23
C SER A 158 -7.70 8.30 20.64
N SER A 159 -7.98 7.99 19.36
CA SER A 159 -9.24 8.34 18.71
C SER A 159 -10.42 7.62 19.36
N ILE A 160 -10.30 6.31 19.63
CA ILE A 160 -11.31 5.51 20.33
C ILE A 160 -11.53 6.05 21.75
N PHE A 161 -10.46 6.37 22.49
CA PHE A 161 -10.54 6.96 23.81
C PHE A 161 -11.29 8.29 23.78
N MET A 162 -10.92 9.21 22.87
CA MET A 162 -11.58 10.51 22.73
C MET A 162 -13.06 10.39 22.33
N ILE A 163 -13.40 9.41 21.48
CA ILE A 163 -14.80 9.07 21.15
C ILE A 163 -15.55 8.61 22.41
N SER A 164 -14.96 7.70 23.18
CA SER A 164 -15.57 7.17 24.42
C SER A 164 -15.81 8.26 25.46
N LYS A 165 -14.91 9.25 25.53
CA LYS A 165 -15.02 10.42 26.42
C LYS A 165 -15.91 11.53 25.87
N LYS A 166 -16.58 11.32 24.73
CA LYS A 166 -17.43 12.31 24.03
C LYS A 166 -16.71 13.65 23.77
N GLN A 167 -15.39 13.63 23.59
CA GLN A 167 -14.55 14.83 23.42
C GLN A 167 -14.62 15.40 21.99
N TYR A 168 -15.10 14.63 21.02
CA TYR A 168 -15.39 15.13 19.67
C TYR A 168 -16.71 15.93 19.68
N LYS A 169 -16.78 17.02 18.90
CA LYS A 169 -18.02 17.81 18.75
C LYS A 169 -19.16 16.92 18.22
N ILE A 170 -20.37 17.16 18.72
CA ILE A 170 -21.57 16.30 18.62
C ILE A 170 -21.85 15.82 17.18
N GLU A 171 -21.63 16.65 16.16
CA GLU A 171 -21.89 16.31 14.75
C GLU A 171 -20.94 15.22 14.21
N SER A 172 -19.67 15.25 14.58
CA SER A 172 -18.68 14.24 14.18
C SER A 172 -18.91 12.91 14.91
N ILE A 173 -19.32 12.97 16.19
CA ILE A 173 -19.70 11.80 16.98
C ILE A 173 -20.95 11.15 16.43
N ASN A 174 -21.98 11.91 16.06
CA ASN A 174 -23.23 11.34 15.55
C ASN A 174 -23.02 10.62 14.22
N ARG A 175 -22.13 11.12 13.34
CA ARG A 175 -21.75 10.41 12.11
C ARG A 175 -20.99 9.12 12.38
N LEU A 176 -20.05 9.13 13.33
CA LEU A 176 -19.30 7.93 13.73
C LEU A 176 -20.16 6.91 14.47
N LYS A 177 -21.02 7.35 15.40
CA LYS A 177 -22.00 6.51 16.11
C LYS A 177 -23.04 5.92 15.18
N MET A 178 -23.52 6.66 14.18
CA MET A 178 -24.38 6.09 13.14
C MET A 178 -23.67 5.01 12.32
N PHE A 179 -22.37 5.18 12.08
CA PHE A 179 -21.58 4.19 11.34
C PHE A 179 -21.32 2.93 12.17
N ILE A 180 -21.08 3.06 13.48
CA ILE A 180 -20.82 1.94 14.40
C ILE A 180 -22.12 1.27 14.86
N GLY A 181 -23.15 2.05 15.19
CA GLY A 181 -24.43 1.58 15.71
C GLY A 181 -25.32 0.87 14.69
N LYS A 182 -25.07 1.02 13.39
CA LYS A 182 -25.74 0.22 12.35
C LYS A 182 -25.28 -1.25 12.29
N TYR A 183 -24.24 -1.61 13.04
CA TYR A 183 -23.63 -2.96 13.01
C TYR A 183 -23.47 -3.59 14.40
N VAL A 184 -24.09 -2.97 15.42
CA VAL A 184 -24.30 -3.56 16.75
C VAL A 184 -25.80 -3.58 17.01
N SER A 185 -26.49 -4.44 16.28
CA SER A 185 -27.83 -4.95 16.58
C SER A 185 -27.98 -6.29 15.88
#